data_AF-A0A0A9Z630-F1
#
_entry.id   AF-A0A0A9Z630-F1
#
_cell.length_a   1.000
_cell.length_b   1.000
_cell.length_c   1.000
_cell.angle_alpha   90.00
_cell.angle_beta   90.00
_cell.angle_gamma   90.00
#
_symmetry.space_group_name_H-M   'P 1'
#
loop_
_entity.id
_entity.type
_entity.pdbx_description
1 polymer ?
#
loop_
_entity_poly.entity_id
_entity_poly.type
_entity_poly.pdbx_seq_one_letter_code
_entity_poly.pdbx_strand_id
1 'polypeptide(L)'
;VKYHQAPCRYSNFTKVVSISEEIRFKKVFEGSHLKSQVSNHLENLSEEFKKYFPNTCDENFYRLSTDPFNVNIDSLPEALQEEGLELKNDSSAKYDFEKMGK
;
A
#
# COMPACT_ATOMS: atom_id res chain seq x y z
N VAL A 1 -26.77 -21.52 -1.50
CA VAL A 1 -26.05 -20.63 -2.44
C VAL A 1 -24.57 -20.94 -2.31
N LYS A 2 -23.92 -21.48 -3.35
CA LYS A 2 -22.51 -21.87 -3.31
C LYS A 2 -21.68 -20.70 -3.82
N TYR A 3 -20.85 -20.10 -2.97
CA TYR A 3 -19.90 -19.07 -3.40
C TYR A 3 -18.76 -19.75 -4.18
N HIS A 4 -18.65 -19.44 -5.47
CA HIS A 4 -17.45 -19.75 -6.24
C HIS A 4 -16.43 -18.65 -5.98
N GLN A 5 -15.46 -18.93 -5.12
CA GLN A 5 -14.28 -18.10 -4.95
C GLN A 5 -13.41 -18.27 -6.21
N ALA A 6 -13.35 -17.23 -7.04
CA ALA A 6 -12.43 -17.22 -8.17
C ALA A 6 -10.98 -17.22 -7.65
N PRO A 7 -10.08 -18.08 -8.18
CA PRO A 7 -8.69 -18.07 -7.75
C PRO A 7 -8.01 -16.77 -8.22
N CYS A 8 -7.52 -15.98 -7.27
CA CYS A 8 -6.74 -14.76 -7.54
C CYS A 8 -5.45 -15.15 -8.30
N ARG A 9 -5.40 -14.86 -9.61
CA ARG A 9 -4.19 -14.99 -10.43
C ARG A 9 -3.24 -13.81 -10.18
N TYR A 10 -2.43 -13.88 -9.14
CA TYR A 10 -1.28 -12.99 -8.98
C TYR A 10 -0.05 -13.45 -9.82
N SER A 11 -0.26 -14.13 -10.96
CA SER A 11 0.86 -14.60 -11.81
C SER A 11 1.45 -13.52 -12.72
N ASN A 12 1.01 -12.26 -12.60
CA ASN A 12 1.38 -11.19 -13.54
C ASN A 12 2.48 -10.27 -13.01
N PHE A 13 3.04 -10.54 -11.81
CA PHE A 13 4.34 -9.98 -11.47
C PHE A 13 5.39 -10.72 -12.28
N THR A 14 5.60 -10.25 -13.52
CA THR A 14 6.79 -10.52 -14.28
C THR A 14 7.96 -10.32 -13.34
N LYS A 15 8.69 -11.43 -13.08
CA LYS A 15 9.94 -11.45 -12.32
C LYS A 15 10.74 -10.22 -12.72
N VAL A 16 10.87 -9.27 -11.78
CA VAL A 16 11.61 -8.04 -11.98
C VAL A 16 13.01 -8.49 -12.43
N VAL A 17 13.31 -8.15 -13.68
CA VAL A 17 14.45 -8.65 -14.43
C VAL A 17 15.73 -8.45 -13.62
N SER A 18 16.54 -9.50 -13.63
CA SER A 18 17.82 -9.62 -12.93
C SER A 18 18.67 -8.36 -13.03
N ILE A 19 19.22 -7.99 -11.87
CA ILE A 19 20.06 -6.86 -11.47
C ILE A 19 21.30 -6.61 -12.39
N SER A 20 21.55 -7.44 -13.40
CA SER A 20 22.63 -7.27 -14.39
C SER A 20 22.42 -6.12 -15.39
N GLU A 21 21.26 -5.45 -15.40
CA GLU A 21 21.02 -4.22 -16.18
C GLU A 21 21.40 -2.92 -15.43
N GLU A 22 21.79 -2.97 -14.15
CA GLU A 22 22.08 -1.77 -13.33
C GLU A 22 23.14 -0.83 -13.91
N ILE A 23 24.09 -1.36 -14.69
CA ILE A 23 25.20 -0.56 -15.25
C ILE A 23 24.76 0.26 -16.48
N ARG A 24 23.67 -0.15 -17.17
CA ARG A 24 23.18 0.55 -18.38
C ARG A 24 22.10 1.57 -18.10
N PHE A 25 21.36 1.42 -17.00
CA PHE A 25 20.29 2.35 -16.63
C PHE A 25 20.82 3.70 -16.12
N LYS A 26 21.93 3.74 -15.38
CA LYS A 26 22.47 5.01 -14.84
C LYS A 26 22.68 6.10 -15.90
N LYS A 27 23.16 5.73 -17.09
CA LYS A 27 23.41 6.68 -18.18
C LYS A 27 22.14 7.16 -18.90
N VAL A 28 21.06 6.38 -18.83
CA VAL A 28 19.73 6.74 -19.38
C VAL A 28 18.98 7.67 -18.42
N PHE A 29 19.21 7.53 -17.11
CA PHE A 29 18.60 8.36 -16.06
C PHE A 29 19.28 9.74 -15.85
N GLU A 30 20.38 10.04 -16.55
CA GLU A 30 21.05 11.36 -16.50
C GLU A 30 20.32 12.45 -17.30
N GLY A 31 19.30 12.10 -18.10
CA GLY A 31 18.51 13.06 -18.85
C GLY A 31 17.49 13.78 -17.97
N SER A 32 17.63 15.10 -17.81
CA SER A 32 16.62 15.98 -17.18
C SER A 32 15.20 15.72 -17.70
N HIS A 33 15.09 15.31 -18.96
CA HIS A 33 13.84 14.94 -19.60
C HIS A 33 13.18 13.69 -18.98
N LEU A 34 13.93 12.62 -18.74
CA LEU A 34 13.39 11.39 -18.17
C LEU A 34 13.00 11.59 -16.70
N LYS A 35 13.80 12.35 -15.95
CA LYS A 35 13.42 12.79 -14.60
C LYS A 35 12.10 13.56 -14.62
N SER A 36 11.94 14.51 -15.55
CA SER A 36 10.70 15.26 -15.70
C SER A 36 9.51 14.38 -16.07
N GLN A 37 9.69 13.39 -16.95
CA GLN A 37 8.64 12.42 -17.29
C GLN A 37 8.22 11.58 -16.08
N VAL A 38 9.19 11.07 -15.31
CA VAL A 38 8.90 10.30 -14.09
C VAL A 38 8.19 11.17 -13.06
N SER A 39 8.67 12.39 -12.81
CA SER A 39 8.02 13.31 -11.88
C SER A 39 6.59 13.65 -12.30
N ASN A 40 6.37 13.98 -13.57
CA ASN A 40 5.02 14.28 -14.09
C ASN A 40 4.10 13.05 -14.03
N HIS A 41 4.62 11.86 -14.32
CA HIS A 41 3.84 10.63 -14.17
C HIS A 41 3.41 10.38 -12.72
N LEU A 42 4.33 10.56 -11.76
CA LEU A 42 4.03 10.41 -10.33
C LEU A 42 3.03 11.46 -9.83
N GLU A 43 3.12 12.70 -10.33
CA GLU A 43 2.18 13.76 -10.01
C GLU A 43 0.77 13.44 -10.53
N ASN A 44 0.64 13.05 -11.80
CA ASN A 44 -0.65 12.63 -12.38
C ASN A 44 -1.25 11.42 -11.64
N LEU A 45 -0.39 10.45 -11.27
CA LEU A 45 -0.82 9.30 -10.50
C LEU A 45 -1.35 9.74 -9.13
N SER A 46 -0.66 10.66 -8.44
CA SER A 46 -1.11 11.21 -7.16
C SER A 46 -2.46 11.91 -7.26
N GLU A 47 -2.68 12.70 -8.32
CA GLU A 47 -3.97 13.39 -8.55
C GLU A 47 -5.11 12.40 -8.82
N GLU A 48 -4.88 11.34 -9.61
CA GLU A 48 -5.87 10.29 -9.80
C GLU A 48 -6.17 9.55 -8.49
N PHE A 49 -5.16 9.25 -7.66
CA PHE A 49 -5.40 8.68 -6.33
C PHE A 49 -6.27 9.58 -5.46
N LYS A 50 -6.04 10.90 -5.45
CA LYS A 50 -6.87 11.86 -4.70
C LYS A 50 -8.32 11.88 -5.19
N LYS A 51 -8.55 11.67 -6.49
CA LYS A 51 -9.90 11.63 -7.06
C LYS A 51 -10.70 10.41 -6.60
N TYR A 52 -10.09 9.23 -6.57
CA TYR A 52 -10.75 8.01 -6.10
C TYR A 52 -10.78 7.90 -4.58
N PHE A 53 -9.79 8.48 -3.93
CA PHE A 53 -9.63 8.43 -2.48
C PHE A 53 -9.48 9.85 -1.89
N PRO A 54 -10.54 10.68 -1.95
CA PRO A 54 -10.48 12.08 -1.50
C PRO A 54 -10.13 12.25 -0.02
N ASN A 55 -10.27 11.19 0.77
CA ASN A 55 -10.05 11.17 2.22
C ASN A 55 -8.81 10.36 2.65
N THR A 56 -7.87 10.05 1.74
CA THR A 56 -6.69 9.22 2.07
C THR A 56 -5.61 9.92 2.90
N CYS A 57 -5.69 11.25 3.06
CA CYS A 57 -4.87 11.99 4.02
C CYS A 57 -5.45 11.97 5.45
N ASP A 58 -6.25 10.96 5.80
CA ASP A 58 -6.65 10.76 7.19
C ASP A 58 -5.47 10.17 7.96
N GLU A 59 -5.05 10.86 9.03
CA GLU A 59 -3.97 10.41 9.93
C GLU A 59 -4.24 8.97 10.44
N ASN A 60 -5.53 8.59 10.50
CA ASN A 60 -5.99 7.27 10.91
C ASN A 60 -5.58 6.15 9.94
N PHE A 61 -5.64 6.37 8.62
CA PHE A 61 -5.19 5.38 7.63
C PHE A 61 -3.67 5.21 7.65
N TYR A 62 -2.94 6.31 7.88
CA TYR A 62 -1.51 6.24 8.09
C TYR A 62 -1.17 5.43 9.34
N ARG A 63 -1.86 5.68 10.46
CA ARG A 63 -1.67 4.91 11.71
C ARG A 63 -2.01 3.43 11.54
N LEU A 64 -3.06 3.09 10.79
CA LEU A 64 -3.37 1.69 10.47
C LEU A 64 -2.22 0.99 9.74
N SER A 65 -1.43 1.72 8.96
CA SER A 65 -0.29 1.17 8.21
C SER A 65 0.96 0.98 9.08
N THR A 66 1.11 1.77 10.15
CA THR A 66 2.30 1.73 11.02
C THR A 66 2.09 0.98 12.33
N ASP A 67 0.90 1.11 12.93
CA ASP A 67 0.52 0.50 14.20
C ASP A 67 -1.01 0.24 14.22
N PRO A 68 -1.46 -0.82 13.51
CA PRO A 68 -2.88 -1.12 13.36
C PRO A 68 -3.60 -1.42 14.68
N PHE A 69 -2.88 -1.81 15.73
CA PHE A 69 -3.48 -2.24 17.01
C PHE A 69 -3.74 -1.08 17.99
N ASN A 70 -3.13 0.09 17.78
CA ASN A 70 -3.29 1.27 18.65
C ASN A 70 -4.09 2.41 18.00
N VAL A 71 -4.86 2.13 16.95
CA VAL A 71 -5.72 3.12 16.30
C VAL A 71 -6.95 3.43 17.19
N ASN A 72 -7.40 4.68 17.14
CA ASN A 72 -8.67 5.08 17.73
C ASN A 72 -9.82 4.63 16.82
N ILE A 73 -10.69 3.76 17.31
CA ILE A 73 -11.77 3.16 16.52
C ILE A 73 -12.80 4.20 16.13
N ASP A 74 -13.13 5.13 17.04
CA ASP A 74 -14.16 6.14 16.82
C ASP A 74 -13.79 7.16 15.74
N SER A 75 -12.49 7.26 15.40
CA SER A 75 -12.01 8.12 14.31
C SER A 75 -11.93 7.40 12.96
N LEU A 76 -12.23 6.10 12.89
CA LEU A 76 -12.34 5.39 11.63
C LEU A 76 -13.72 5.62 10.99
N PRO A 77 -13.81 5.57 9.65
CA PRO A 77 -15.10 5.50 8.96
C PRO A 77 -15.95 4.38 9.54
N GLU A 78 -17.26 4.61 9.74
CA GLU A 78 -18.19 3.66 10.37
C GLU A 78 -18.09 2.25 9.76
N ALA A 79 -17.93 2.17 8.44
CA ALA A 79 -17.77 0.90 7.70
C ALA A 79 -16.53 0.07 8.11
N LEU A 80 -15.54 0.68 8.76
CA LEU A 80 -14.29 0.04 9.18
C LEU A 80 -14.16 -0.11 10.70
N GLN A 81 -15.12 0.41 11.49
CA GLN A 81 -15.02 0.39 12.95
C GLN A 81 -15.10 -1.03 13.52
N GLU A 82 -15.96 -1.88 12.95
CA GLU A 82 -16.08 -3.29 13.35
C GLU A 82 -14.78 -4.06 13.08
N GLU A 83 -14.26 -3.98 11.85
CA GLU A 83 -12.98 -4.62 11.47
C GLU A 83 -11.81 -4.10 12.32
N GLY A 84 -11.77 -2.78 12.59
CA GLY A 84 -10.77 -2.19 13.47
C GLY A 84 -10.85 -2.69 14.91
N LEU A 85 -12.07 -2.88 15.43
CA LEU A 85 -12.30 -3.41 16.77
C LEU A 85 -11.90 -4.89 16.88
N GLU A 86 -12.21 -5.70 15.87
CA GLU A 86 -11.77 -7.09 15.78
C GLU A 86 -10.24 -7.17 15.77
N LEU A 87 -9.59 -6.40 14.89
CA LEU A 87 -8.14 -6.38 14.77
C LEU A 87 -7.45 -5.95 16.07
N LYS A 88 -8.00 -4.95 16.76
CA LYS A 88 -7.49 -4.46 18.05
C LYS A 88 -7.53 -5.52 19.15
N ASN A 89 -8.51 -6.42 19.09
CA ASN A 89 -8.70 -7.49 20.08
C ASN A 89 -8.00 -8.81 19.68
N ASP A 90 -7.45 -8.91 18.47
CA ASP A 90 -6.71 -10.07 18.02
C ASP A 90 -5.27 -10.07 18.56
N SER A 91 -5.11 -10.68 19.75
CA SER A 91 -3.80 -10.86 20.38
C SER A 91 -2.82 -11.71 19.56
N SER A 92 -3.31 -12.62 18.72
CA SER A 92 -2.46 -13.47 17.87
C SER A 92 -1.88 -12.66 16.72
N ALA A 93 -2.73 -11.92 16.02
CA ALA A 93 -2.30 -11.02 14.95
C ALA A 93 -1.31 -9.97 15.48
N LYS A 94 -1.55 -9.43 16.69
CA LYS A 94 -0.63 -8.48 17.33
C LYS A 94 0.75 -9.10 17.60
N TYR A 95 0.78 -10.30 18.15
CA TYR A 95 2.02 -11.02 18.43
C TYR A 95 2.82 -11.29 17.15
N ASP A 96 2.15 -11.72 16.08
CA ASP A 96 2.78 -11.99 14.80
C ASP A 96 3.34 -10.70 14.16
N PHE A 97 2.60 -9.59 14.25
CA PHE A 97 3.04 -8.28 13.79
C PHE A 97 4.31 -7.80 14.50
N GLU A 98 4.36 -7.91 15.83
CA GLU A 98 5.53 -7.54 16.64
C GLU A 98 6.77 -8.42 16.33
N LYS A 99 6.55 -9.64 15.83
CA LYS A 99 7.63 -10.54 15.40
C LYS A 99 8.13 -10.28 13.99
N MET A 100 7.30 -9.76 13.09
CA MET A 100 7.70 -9.47 11.70
C MET A 100 8.76 -8.35 11.60
N GLY A 101 8.85 -7.47 12.60
CA GLY A 101 9.87 -6.42 12.68
C GLY A 101 11.20 -6.86 13.31
N LYS A 102 11.39 -8.14 13.62
CA LYS A 102 12.59 -8.70 14.27
C LYS A 102 13.35 -9.67 13.36
#